data_AF-A0A9Q3GHI4-F1
#
_entry.id   AF-A0A9Q3GHI4-F1
#
_cell.length_a   1.000
_cell.length_b   1.000
_cell.length_c   1.000
_cell.angle_alpha   90.00
_cell.angle_beta   90.00
_cell.angle_gamma   90.00
#
_symmetry.space_group_name_H-M   'P 1'
#
loop_
_entity.id
_entity.type
_entity.pdbx_description
1 polymer ?
#
loop_
_entity_poly.entity_id
_entity_poly.type
_entity_poly.pdbx_seq_one_letter_code
_entity_poly.pdbx_strand_id
1 'polypeptide(L)'
;MKSSDSFDVTQAHKLRQIFHNDPANFFSDGKKVLYSTSFLTGRAGKWIEPYLSNISNEDPSYLLNNWQLFVTQLFTLFGDPNEVRKAEQELDNLRMMESGQ
;
A
#
# COMPACT_ATOMS: atom_id res chain seq x y z
N MET A 1 15.17 -14.13 -10.81
CA MET A 1 15.71 -13.51 -9.58
C MET A 1 14.73 -12.42 -9.20
N LYS A 2 13.91 -12.64 -8.17
CA LYS A 2 12.93 -11.64 -7.73
C LYS A 2 13.70 -10.58 -6.96
N SER A 3 13.89 -9.40 -7.55
CA SER A 3 14.61 -8.31 -6.91
C SER A 3 13.95 -8.02 -5.57
N SER A 4 14.73 -8.10 -4.49
CA SER A 4 14.27 -7.92 -3.10
C SER A 4 13.81 -6.49 -2.77
N ASP A 5 13.67 -5.67 -3.81
CA ASP A 5 13.30 -4.26 -3.82
C ASP A 5 11.91 -4.01 -4.45
N SER A 6 11.24 -5.03 -4.99
CA SER A 6 9.94 -4.86 -5.65
C SER A 6 8.79 -5.04 -4.67
N PHE A 7 7.86 -4.08 -4.67
CA PHE A 7 6.57 -4.23 -4.02
C PHE A 7 5.60 -4.87 -5.02
N ASP A 8 5.53 -6.20 -5.01
CA ASP A 8 4.67 -6.97 -5.93
C ASP A 8 3.20 -7.06 -5.46
N VAL A 9 2.31 -7.45 -6.38
CA VAL A 9 0.87 -7.67 -6.13
C VAL A 9 0.58 -8.60 -4.95
N THR A 10 1.47 -9.56 -4.66
CA THR A 10 1.34 -10.48 -3.52
C THR A 10 1.41 -9.75 -2.17
N GLN A 11 2.29 -8.76 -2.04
CA GLN A 11 2.41 -7.96 -0.81
C GLN A 11 1.18 -7.07 -0.64
N ALA A 12 0.71 -6.45 -1.72
CA ALA A 12 -0.51 -5.66 -1.73
C ALA A 12 -1.75 -6.48 -1.32
N HIS A 13 -1.88 -7.71 -1.83
CA HIS A 13 -2.99 -8.59 -1.49
C HIS A 13 -2.99 -8.99 -0.01
N LYS A 14 -1.81 -9.30 0.56
CA LYS A 14 -1.67 -9.58 2.01
C LYS A 14 -2.09 -8.41 2.87
N LEU A 15 -1.62 -7.20 2.54
CA LEU A 15 -2.01 -5.99 3.27
C LEU A 15 -3.53 -5.77 3.23
N ARG A 16 -4.14 -5.94 2.06
CA ARG A 16 -5.60 -5.81 1.91
C ARG A 16 -6.37 -6.82 2.76
N GLN A 17 -5.92 -8.07 2.83
CA GLN A 17 -6.52 -9.09 3.69
C GLN A 17 -6.41 -8.70 5.17
N ILE A 18 -5.25 -8.22 5.62
CA ILE A 18 -5.04 -7.78 7.01
C ILE A 18 -5.96 -6.61 7.36
N PHE A 19 -6.08 -5.62 6.46
CA PHE A 19 -6.95 -4.45 6.68
C PHE A 19 -8.43 -4.81 6.70
N HIS A 20 -8.86 -5.74 5.84
CA HIS A 20 -10.22 -6.26 5.86
C HIS A 20 -10.52 -7.09 7.11
N ASN A 21 -9.54 -7.83 7.62
CA ASN A 21 -9.73 -8.68 8.79
C ASN A 21 -9.76 -7.87 10.10
N ASP A 22 -9.13 -6.68 10.14
CA ASP A 22 -9.12 -5.81 11.32
C ASP A 22 -9.47 -4.34 10.97
N PRO A 23 -10.72 -4.06 10.58
CA PRO A 23 -11.13 -2.72 10.17
C PRO A 23 -11.08 -1.70 11.33
N ALA A 24 -11.12 -2.16 12.58
CA ALA A 24 -11.05 -1.31 13.77
C ALA A 24 -9.64 -0.74 13.99
N ASN A 25 -8.57 -1.53 13.83
CA ASN A 25 -7.20 -1.01 13.90
C ASN A 25 -6.80 -0.24 12.65
N PHE A 26 -7.31 -0.62 11.47
CA PHE A 26 -6.94 -0.02 10.19
C PHE A 26 -7.98 0.98 9.64
N PHE A 27 -8.75 1.63 10.51
CA PHE A 27 -9.73 2.63 10.09
C PHE A 27 -9.10 3.89 9.48
N SER A 28 -7.91 4.26 9.95
CA SER A 28 -7.18 5.44 9.45
C SER A 28 -6.15 5.05 8.39
N ASP A 29 -6.10 5.81 7.31
CA ASP A 29 -5.13 5.63 6.24
C ASP A 29 -3.69 5.79 6.74
N GLY A 30 -3.45 6.66 7.73
CA GLY A 30 -2.17 6.78 8.45
C GLY A 30 -1.64 5.45 8.96
N LYS A 31 -2.51 4.65 9.59
CA LYS A 31 -2.14 3.34 10.14
C LYS A 31 -1.90 2.30 9.05
N LYS A 32 -2.69 2.33 7.97
CA LYS A 32 -2.50 1.45 6.81
C LYS A 32 -1.15 1.72 6.15
N VAL A 33 -0.83 2.99 5.91
CA VAL A 33 0.44 3.37 5.29
C VAL A 33 1.60 2.97 6.19
N LEU A 34 1.56 3.32 7.48
CA LEU A 34 2.61 2.98 8.44
C LEU A 34 2.86 1.47 8.49
N TYR A 35 1.80 0.66 8.60
CA TYR A 35 1.94 -0.80 8.59
C TYR A 35 2.53 -1.32 7.28
N SER A 36 2.13 -0.75 6.15
CA SER A 36 2.63 -1.13 4.83
C SER A 36 4.10 -0.77 4.63
N THR A 37 4.59 0.29 5.28
CA THR A 37 6.02 0.65 5.23
C THR A 37 6.90 -0.46 5.80
N SER A 38 6.42 -1.26 6.76
CA SER A 38 7.16 -2.41 7.29
C SER A 38 7.34 -3.55 6.27
N PHE A 39 6.56 -3.57 5.19
CA PHE A 39 6.71 -4.51 4.08
C PHE A 39 7.61 -3.96 2.96
N LEU A 40 7.99 -2.67 3.05
CA LEU A 40 8.91 -2.06 2.09
C LEU A 40 10.34 -2.40 2.48
N THR A 41 11.06 -3.00 1.54
CA THR A 41 12.47 -3.35 1.70
C THR A 41 13.31 -2.69 0.61
N GLY A 42 14.61 -2.58 0.87
CA GLY A 42 15.57 -2.08 -0.11
C GLY A 42 15.27 -0.63 -0.53
N ARG A 43 15.16 -0.40 -1.84
CA ARG A 43 14.99 0.95 -2.41
C ARG A 43 13.69 1.64 -2.00
N ALA A 44 12.59 0.91 -1.92
CA ALA A 44 11.29 1.47 -1.50
C ALA A 44 11.28 1.84 -0.01
N GLY A 45 11.95 1.03 0.83
CA GLY A 45 12.15 1.35 2.25
C GLY A 45 12.91 2.65 2.45
N LYS A 46 14.05 2.81 1.76
CA LYS A 46 14.85 4.04 1.81
C LYS A 46 14.12 5.29 1.32
N TRP A 47 13.21 5.14 0.36
CA TRP A 47 12.39 6.25 -0.12
C TRP A 47 11.38 6.74 0.92
N ILE A 48 10.82 5.83 1.72
CA ILE A 48 9.80 6.19 2.72
C ILE A 48 10.40 6.62 4.07
N GLU A 49 11.64 6.25 4.38
CA GLU A 49 12.37 6.63 5.61
C GLU A 49 12.24 8.12 6.00
N PRO A 50 12.49 9.12 5.12
CA PRO A 50 12.39 10.53 5.52
C PRO A 50 10.96 10.95 5.87
N TYR A 51 9.94 10.30 5.31
CA TYR A 51 8.55 10.53 5.67
C TYR A 51 8.26 9.93 7.05
N LEU A 52 8.75 8.71 7.32
CA LEU A 52 8.61 8.05 8.63
C LEU A 52 9.31 8.81 9.75
N SER A 53 10.50 9.35 9.50
CA SER A 53 11.22 10.17 10.49
C SER A 53 10.47 11.46 10.84
N ASN A 54 9.64 11.98 9.93
CA ASN A 54 8.80 13.14 10.18
C ASN A 54 7.45 12.82 10.83
N ILE A 55 7.09 11.54 11.00
CA ILE A 55 5.79 11.15 11.57
C ILE A 55 5.62 11.55 13.05
N SER A 56 6.73 11.76 13.76
CA SER A 56 6.76 12.17 15.16
C SER A 56 6.63 13.69 15.35
N ASN A 57 6.89 14.48 14.30
CA ASN A 57 6.48 15.88 14.29
C ASN A 57 5.01 15.88 13.87
N GLU A 58 4.16 16.60 14.60
CA GLU A 58 2.69 16.59 14.53
C GLU A 58 2.04 16.89 13.17
N ASP A 59 2.83 16.99 12.09
CA ASP A 59 2.37 17.06 10.71
C ASP A 59 2.56 15.69 10.02
N PRO A 60 1.55 14.79 10.06
CA PRO A 60 1.60 13.57 9.29
C PRO A 60 1.69 13.96 7.82
N SER A 61 2.88 13.78 7.24
CA SER A 61 3.18 14.14 5.86
C SER A 61 2.05 13.66 4.96
N TYR A 62 1.55 14.52 4.06
CA TYR A 62 0.39 14.24 3.19
C TYR A 62 0.39 12.83 2.54
N LEU A 63 1.58 12.30 2.26
CA LEU A 63 1.81 10.94 1.76
C LEU A 63 1.42 9.83 2.76
N LEU A 64 1.73 9.99 4.04
CA LEU A 64 1.48 9.00 5.08
C LEU A 64 0.02 8.97 5.53
N ASN A 65 -0.69 10.09 5.44
CA ASN A 65 -2.09 10.18 5.84
C ASN A 65 -3.07 9.83 4.70
N ASN A 66 -2.57 9.54 3.50
CA ASN A 66 -3.38 9.23 2.35
C ASN A 66 -2.93 7.92 1.69
N TRP A 67 -3.68 6.86 1.98
CA TRP A 67 -3.40 5.50 1.48
C TRP A 67 -3.32 5.45 -0.03
N GLN A 68 -4.28 6.11 -0.71
CA GLN A 68 -4.35 6.10 -2.16
C GLN A 68 -3.13 6.79 -2.77
N LEU A 69 -2.73 7.93 -2.22
CA LEU A 69 -1.55 8.67 -2.69
C LEU A 69 -0.26 7.87 -2.48
N PHE A 70 -0.12 7.24 -1.31
CA PHE A 70 1.01 6.37 -1.00
C PHE A 70 1.14 5.23 -2.01
N VAL A 71 0.05 4.50 -2.24
CA VAL A 71 0.02 3.39 -3.20
C VAL A 71 0.35 3.88 -4.61
N THR A 72 -0.24 4.99 -5.07
CA THR A 72 0.05 5.55 -6.39
C THR A 72 1.53 5.93 -6.56
N GLN A 73 2.13 6.61 -5.59
CA GLN A 73 3.54 6.98 -5.62
C GLN A 73 4.44 5.74 -5.58
N LEU A 74 4.13 4.79 -4.70
CA LEU A 74 4.87 3.55 -4.56
C LEU A 74 4.87 2.74 -5.87
N PHE A 75 3.72 2.60 -6.53
CA PHE A 75 3.62 1.89 -7.80
C PHE A 75 4.23 2.68 -8.97
N THR A 76 4.13 4.01 -8.96
CA THR A 76 4.77 4.85 -10.00
C THR A 76 6.30 4.76 -9.94
N LEU A 77 6.86 4.67 -8.73
CA LEU A 77 8.31 4.68 -8.51
C LEU A 77 8.93 3.27 -8.53
N PHE A 78 8.21 2.26 -8.02
CA PHE A 78 8.75 0.91 -7.76
C PHE A 78 7.87 -0.23 -8.29
N GLY A 79 6.66 0.06 -8.74
CA GLY A 79 5.73 -0.92 -9.25
C GLY A 79 5.97 -1.26 -10.72
N ASP A 80 5.58 -2.47 -11.11
CA ASP A 80 5.49 -2.80 -12.52
C ASP A 80 4.15 -2.28 -13.08
N PRO A 81 4.14 -1.46 -14.14
CA PRO A 81 2.92 -0.89 -14.68
C PRO A 81 1.94 -1.95 -15.21
N ASN A 82 2.40 -3.16 -15.54
CA ASN A 82 1.50 -4.25 -15.92
C ASN A 82 0.79 -4.86 -14.72
N GLU A 83 1.44 -4.90 -13.55
CA GLU A 83 0.85 -5.45 -12.32
C GLU A 83 -0.19 -4.51 -11.70
N VAL A 84 0.00 -3.20 -11.82
CA VAL A 84 -0.99 -2.18 -11.38
C VAL A 84 -2.31 -2.39 -12.11
N ARG A 85 -2.27 -2.50 -13.45
CA ARG A 85 -3.46 -2.70 -14.27
C ARG A 85 -4.18 -4.00 -13.93
N LYS A 86 -3.42 -5.03 -13.57
CA LYS A 86 -3.96 -6.33 -13.15
C LYS A 86 -4.62 -6.24 -11.77
N ALA A 87 -4.00 -5.56 -10.81
CA ALA A 87 -4.56 -5.36 -9.48
C ALA A 87 -5.83 -4.49 -9.50
N GLU A 88 -5.88 -3.46 -10.35
CA GLU A 88 -7.09 -2.66 -10.59
C GLU A 88 -8.20 -3.50 -11.24
N GLN A 89 -7.88 -4.32 -12.24
CA GLN A 89 -8.86 -5.24 -12.85
C GLN A 89 -9.38 -6.28 -11.84
N GLU A 90 -8.52 -6.82 -10.97
CA GLU A 90 -8.92 -7.76 -9.93
C GLU A 90 -9.81 -7.08 -8.87
N LEU A 91 -9.53 -5.81 -8.54
CA LEU A 91 -10.37 -5.00 -7.65
C LEU A 91 -11.75 -4.71 -8.25
N ASP A 92 -11.81 -4.40 -9.54
CA ASP A 92 -13.06 -4.18 -10.28
C ASP A 92 -13.89 -5.47 -10.36
N ASN A 93 -13.24 -6.60 -10.66
CA ASN A 93 -13.87 -7.93 -10.70
C ASN A 93 -14.42 -8.37 -9.33
N LEU A 94 -13.74 -8.05 -8.23
CA LEU A 94 -14.22 -8.35 -6.87
C LEU A 94 -15.46 -7.54 -6.51
N ARG A 95 -15.57 -6.29 -7.00
CA ARG A 95 -16.73 -5.43 -6.75
C ARG A 95 -17.96 -5.88 -7.51
N MET A 96 -17.79 -6.54 -8.66
CA MET A 96 -18.90 -7.11 -9.44
C MET A 96 -19.47 -8.42 -8.87
N MET A 97 -18.73 -9.14 -8.04
CA MET A 97 -19.20 -10.41 -7.46
C MET A 97 -20.05 -10.25 -6.18
N GLU A 98 -20.07 -9.08 -5.54
CA GLU A 98 -20.86 -8.85 -4.31
C GLU A 98 -22.32 -8.42 -4.59
N SER A 99 -22.72 -8.36 -5.86
CA SER A 99 -24.11 -8.13 -6.27
C SER A 99 -24.69 -9.37 -6.94
N GLY A 100 -24.92 -10.43 -6.16
CA GLY A 100 -25.61 -11.61 -6.66
C GLY A 100 -25.61 -12.80 -5.72
N GLN A 101 -26.32 -12.71 -4.59
CA GLN A 101 -27.39 -13.67 -4.25
C GLN A 101 -28.27 -13.18 -3.10
#